data_AF-A0A7V2K7M7-F1
#
_entry.id   AF-A0A7V2K7M7-F1
#
_cell.length_a   1.000
_cell.length_b   1.000
_cell.length_c   1.000
_cell.angle_alpha   90.00
_cell.angle_beta   90.00
_cell.angle_gamma   90.00
#
_symmetry.space_group_name_H-M   'P 1'
#
loop_
_entity.id
_entity.type
_entity.pdbx_description
1 polymer ?
#
loop_
_entity_poly.entity_id
_entity_poly.type
_entity_poly.pdbx_seq_one_letter_code
_entity_poly.pdbx_strand_id
1 'polypeptide(L)'
;KVESINISLDSLKGEKYVYITGKPFLHRVWDNVLEAMNAGFLVKINMVVLKGINEDEIMDFAKLTLFYPVWVRFIEVMGAREYYLPNSVILGRLKRRFAISPCSLKGVNGPAKYFEIEGGKGKIGFISPIGEENFCKRCNRIRIDARGYIYPCLFSMPVINLRKAKVEEVKQVILRKGEEMRIEHVSFMEIGG
;
A
#
# COMPACT_ATOMS: atom_id res chain seq x y z
N LYS A 1 8.66 -18.54 -2.02
CA LYS A 1 9.52 -17.86 -1.02
C LYS A 1 8.92 -16.48 -0.73
N VAL A 2 8.91 -16.01 0.52
CA VAL A 2 8.47 -14.64 0.83
C VAL A 2 9.69 -13.72 0.72
N GLU A 3 9.56 -12.61 -0.01
CA GLU A 3 10.69 -11.72 -0.35
C GLU A 3 10.52 -10.28 0.16
N SER A 4 9.30 -9.91 0.55
CA SER A 4 9.02 -8.55 1.02
C SER A 4 7.95 -8.52 2.10
N ILE A 5 8.04 -7.52 2.98
CA ILE A 5 7.10 -7.30 4.09
C ILE A 5 6.54 -5.88 4.00
N ASN A 6 5.25 -5.74 4.31
CA ASN A 6 4.59 -4.45 4.40
C ASN A 6 4.28 -4.18 5.87
N ILE A 7 4.77 -3.06 6.41
CA ILE A 7 4.60 -2.65 7.81
C ILE A 7 3.78 -1.36 7.84
N SER A 8 2.65 -1.36 8.52
CA SER A 8 1.88 -0.13 8.78
C SER A 8 2.49 0.63 9.94
N LEU A 9 2.84 1.90 9.71
CA LEU A 9 3.46 2.78 10.69
C LEU A 9 3.08 4.22 10.35
N ASP A 10 2.14 4.78 11.13
CA ASP A 10 1.55 6.09 10.82
C ASP A 10 2.19 7.26 11.60
N SER A 11 3.15 6.98 12.49
CA SER A 11 3.93 8.01 13.20
C SER A 11 5.24 7.44 13.74
N LEU A 12 6.29 8.27 13.74
CA LEU A 12 7.58 8.06 14.40
C LEU A 12 7.61 8.75 15.78
N LYS A 13 6.55 9.45 16.17
CA LYS A 13 6.39 10.11 17.48
C LYS A 13 5.52 9.25 18.38
N GLY A 14 6.04 8.87 19.55
CA GLY A 14 5.38 7.93 20.48
C GLY A 14 3.95 8.33 20.84
N GLU A 15 3.73 9.58 21.21
CA GLU A 15 2.39 10.09 21.59
C GLU A 15 1.39 10.01 20.44
N LYS A 16 1.80 10.41 19.23
CA LYS A 16 0.93 10.38 18.06
C LYS A 16 0.69 8.96 17.57
N TYR A 17 1.69 8.08 17.68
CA TYR A 17 1.52 6.65 17.43
C TYR A 17 0.45 6.06 18.36
N VAL A 18 0.48 6.37 19.65
CA VAL A 18 -0.55 5.94 20.62
C VAL A 18 -1.91 6.52 20.25
N TYR A 19 -1.97 7.81 19.90
CA TYR A 19 -3.20 8.47 19.47
C TYR A 19 -3.85 7.76 18.26
N ILE A 20 -3.05 7.37 17.26
CA ILE A 20 -3.54 6.72 16.04
C ILE A 20 -3.90 5.24 16.27
N THR A 21 -3.05 4.50 16.99
CA THR A 21 -3.15 3.03 17.08
C THR A 21 -3.83 2.53 18.36
N GLY A 22 -3.98 3.40 19.36
CA GLY A 22 -4.44 3.04 20.70
C GLY A 22 -3.44 2.21 21.52
N LYS A 23 -2.19 2.03 21.07
CA LYS A 23 -1.18 1.17 21.73
C LYS A 23 0.21 1.80 21.73
N PRO A 24 1.02 1.64 22.80
CA PRO A 24 2.37 2.22 22.89
C PRO A 24 3.47 1.28 22.34
N PHE A 25 3.27 0.72 21.14
CA PHE A 25 4.17 -0.29 20.56
C PHE A 25 5.13 0.25 19.49
N LEU A 26 5.32 1.56 19.40
CA LEU A 26 6.18 2.17 18.38
C LEU A 26 7.59 1.56 18.34
N HIS A 27 8.27 1.47 19.50
CA HIS A 27 9.63 0.91 19.58
C HIS A 27 9.68 -0.50 19.01
N ARG A 28 8.72 -1.36 19.39
CA ARG A 28 8.64 -2.74 18.92
C ARG A 28 8.39 -2.84 17.42
N VAL A 29 7.56 -1.97 16.86
CA VAL A 29 7.35 -1.92 15.40
C VAL A 29 8.63 -1.51 14.69
N TRP A 30 9.36 -0.55 15.23
CA TRP A 30 10.64 -0.12 14.66
C TRP A 30 11.71 -1.21 14.73
N ASP A 31 11.82 -1.91 15.86
CA ASP A 31 12.74 -3.05 16.00
C ASP A 31 12.44 -4.13 14.95
N ASN A 32 11.17 -4.44 14.72
CA ASN A 32 10.75 -5.37 13.67
C ASN A 32 11.08 -4.87 12.25
N VAL A 33 11.04 -3.55 11.99
CA VAL A 33 11.48 -2.98 10.71
C VAL A 33 12.97 -3.27 10.49
N LEU A 34 13.80 -3.04 11.52
CA LEU A 34 15.24 -3.29 11.46
C LEU A 34 15.55 -4.78 11.30
N GLU A 35 14.87 -5.64 12.06
CA GLU A 35 15.06 -7.09 11.98
C GLU A 35 14.65 -7.64 10.61
N ALA A 36 13.53 -7.19 10.05
CA ALA A 36 13.11 -7.59 8.71
C ALA A 36 14.12 -7.17 7.63
N MET A 37 14.72 -5.98 7.75
CA MET A 37 15.81 -5.57 6.85
C MET A 37 17.04 -6.45 7.01
N ASN A 38 17.46 -6.75 8.24
CA ASN A 38 18.62 -7.60 8.52
C ASN A 38 18.42 -9.03 8.01
N ALA A 39 17.19 -9.54 8.04
CA ALA A 39 16.81 -10.83 7.45
C ALA A 39 16.75 -10.81 5.91
N GLY A 40 17.03 -9.67 5.26
CA GLY A 40 17.08 -9.54 3.81
C GLY A 40 15.72 -9.33 3.13
N PHE A 41 14.66 -9.02 3.90
CA PHE A 41 13.37 -8.67 3.30
C PHE A 41 13.40 -7.27 2.72
N LEU A 42 12.77 -7.09 1.57
CA LEU A 42 12.38 -5.76 1.12
C LEU A 42 11.27 -5.22 2.04
N VAL A 43 11.60 -4.24 2.88
CA VAL A 43 10.65 -3.63 3.83
C VAL A 43 9.95 -2.43 3.20
N LYS A 44 8.61 -2.47 3.18
CA LYS A 44 7.74 -1.39 2.72
C LYS A 44 6.96 -0.82 3.89
N ILE A 45 7.23 0.43 4.26
CA ILE A 45 6.52 1.13 5.32
C ILE A 45 5.31 1.85 4.71
N ASN A 46 4.12 1.63 5.27
CA ASN A 46 2.89 2.31 4.89
C ASN A 46 2.51 3.33 5.94
N MET A 47 2.37 4.57 5.50
CA MET A 47 1.84 5.67 6.30
C MET A 47 0.56 6.18 5.63
N VAL A 48 -0.58 6.01 6.29
CA VAL A 48 -1.80 6.73 5.95
C VAL A 48 -1.64 8.16 6.44
N VAL A 49 -1.65 9.10 5.49
CA VAL A 49 -1.45 10.51 5.82
C VAL A 49 -2.79 11.15 6.16
N LEU A 50 -2.85 11.71 7.36
CA LEU A 50 -4.00 12.36 7.96
C LEU A 50 -3.66 13.84 8.18
N LYS A 51 -4.30 14.71 7.38
CA LYS A 51 -4.17 16.17 7.48
C LYS A 51 -4.47 16.64 8.91
N GLY A 52 -3.65 17.54 9.45
CA GLY A 52 -3.78 18.02 10.83
C GLY A 52 -3.42 17.03 11.94
N ILE A 53 -3.07 15.77 11.61
CA ILE A 53 -2.66 14.77 12.60
C ILE A 53 -1.19 14.40 12.42
N ASN A 54 -0.81 13.74 11.32
CA ASN A 54 0.55 13.22 11.11
C ASN A 54 1.26 13.80 9.87
N GLU A 55 0.64 14.76 9.17
CA GLU A 55 1.23 15.34 7.96
C GLU A 55 2.56 16.10 8.21
N ASP A 56 2.83 16.51 9.45
CA ASP A 56 4.10 17.10 9.88
C ASP A 56 5.27 16.11 9.80
N GLU A 57 5.01 14.80 9.85
CA GLU A 57 6.04 13.76 9.84
C GLU A 57 6.39 13.26 8.43
N ILE A 58 5.73 13.76 7.39
CA ILE A 58 6.00 13.38 5.98
C ILE A 58 7.50 13.49 5.66
N MET A 59 8.14 14.57 6.10
CA MET A 59 9.57 14.79 5.87
C MET A 59 10.45 13.79 6.63
N ASP A 60 10.05 13.43 7.84
CA ASP A 60 10.81 12.51 8.69
C ASP A 60 10.74 11.09 8.12
N PHE A 61 9.56 10.66 7.67
CA PHE A 61 9.38 9.41 6.93
C PHE A 61 10.17 9.40 5.61
N ALA A 62 10.15 10.49 4.84
CA ALA A 62 10.95 10.58 3.61
C ALA A 62 12.46 10.49 3.88
N LYS A 63 12.95 11.08 4.98
CA LYS A 63 14.37 10.97 5.37
C LYS A 63 14.79 9.54 5.67
N LEU A 64 13.88 8.66 6.12
CA LEU A 64 14.23 7.25 6.35
C LEU A 64 14.80 6.59 5.08
N THR A 65 14.30 6.97 3.90
CA THR A 65 14.78 6.39 2.63
C THR A 65 16.17 6.89 2.23
N LEU A 66 16.70 7.92 2.89
CA LEU A 66 18.09 8.35 2.71
C LEU A 66 19.05 7.40 3.44
N PHE A 67 18.67 6.96 4.64
CA PHE A 67 19.55 6.23 5.54
C PHE A 67 19.37 4.71 5.45
N TYR A 68 18.16 4.26 5.15
CA TYR A 68 17.76 2.84 5.14
C TYR A 68 17.23 2.42 3.76
N PRO A 69 17.44 1.15 3.36
CA PRO A 69 16.90 0.59 2.12
C PRO A 69 15.40 0.25 2.23
N VAL A 70 14.60 1.14 2.83
CA VAL A 70 13.15 0.96 3.01
C VAL A 70 12.37 1.67 1.92
N TRP A 71 11.18 1.15 1.62
CA TRP A 71 10.23 1.81 0.73
C TRP A 71 9.11 2.44 1.54
N VAL A 72 9.15 3.76 1.69
CA VAL A 72 8.13 4.51 2.43
C VAL A 72 7.01 4.88 1.48
N ARG A 73 5.78 4.50 1.81
CA ARG A 73 4.61 4.74 0.97
C ARG A 73 3.60 5.60 1.70
N PHE A 74 3.33 6.77 1.13
CA PHE A 74 2.27 7.66 1.57
C PHE A 74 0.95 7.22 0.92
N ILE A 75 -0.06 7.02 1.76
CA ILE A 75 -1.38 6.55 1.34
C ILE A 75 -2.41 7.64 1.68
N GLU A 76 -3.21 8.02 0.71
CA GLU A 76 -4.33 8.94 0.98
C GLU A 76 -5.42 8.20 1.75
N VAL A 77 -5.94 8.86 2.79
CA VAL A 77 -7.05 8.33 3.58
C VAL A 77 -8.32 8.23 2.76
N MET A 78 -9.06 7.12 2.91
CA MET A 78 -10.36 6.88 2.29
C MET A 78 -11.48 7.07 3.31
N GLY A 79 -12.61 7.65 2.90
CA GLY A 79 -13.80 7.75 3.75
C GLY A 79 -13.75 8.82 4.85
N ALA A 80 -12.63 9.53 5.01
CA ALA A 80 -12.47 10.59 6.01
C ALA A 80 -12.01 11.90 5.37
N ARG A 81 -12.96 12.62 4.75
CA ARG A 81 -12.69 13.78 3.88
C ARG A 81 -11.99 14.94 4.59
N GLU A 82 -12.28 15.15 5.87
CA GLU A 82 -11.68 16.22 6.68
C GLU A 82 -10.16 16.05 6.88
N TYR A 83 -9.69 14.80 6.91
CA TYR A 83 -8.26 14.45 7.03
C TYR A 83 -7.57 14.23 5.69
N TYR A 84 -8.26 14.45 4.56
CA TYR A 84 -7.70 14.19 3.23
C TYR A 84 -6.58 15.18 2.86
N LEU A 85 -5.45 14.63 2.44
CA LEU A 85 -4.33 15.37 1.86
C LEU A 85 -3.89 14.69 0.54
N PRO A 86 -3.99 15.36 -0.62
CA PRO A 86 -3.59 14.77 -1.90
C PRO A 86 -2.09 14.46 -1.95
N ASN A 87 -1.73 13.32 -2.54
CA ASN A 87 -0.32 12.93 -2.73
C ASN A 87 0.46 13.94 -3.60
N SER A 88 -0.20 14.66 -4.51
CA SER A 88 0.43 15.73 -5.30
C SER A 88 0.95 16.87 -4.42
N VAL A 89 0.23 17.21 -3.34
CA VAL A 89 0.67 18.20 -2.35
C VAL A 89 1.88 17.68 -1.58
N ILE A 90 1.84 16.40 -1.17
CA ILE A 90 2.95 15.74 -0.46
C ILE A 90 4.21 15.73 -1.33
N LEU A 91 4.10 15.27 -2.57
CA LEU A 91 5.22 15.26 -3.53
C LEU A 91 5.76 16.68 -3.76
N GLY A 92 4.89 17.68 -3.88
CA GLY A 92 5.29 19.09 -3.99
C GLY A 92 6.06 19.59 -2.77
N ARG A 93 5.65 19.20 -1.55
CA ARG A 93 6.39 19.51 -0.31
C ARG A 93 7.79 18.90 -0.33
N LEU A 94 7.90 17.63 -0.71
CA LEU A 94 9.17 16.91 -0.74
C LEU A 94 10.13 17.46 -1.81
N LYS A 95 9.63 17.77 -3.02
CA LYS A 95 10.43 18.34 -4.12
C LYS A 95 11.05 19.70 -3.80
N ARG A 96 10.49 20.46 -2.85
CA ARG A 96 11.11 21.70 -2.38
C ARG A 96 12.37 21.49 -1.54
N ARG A 97 12.57 20.28 -1.00
CA ARG A 97 13.69 19.98 -0.09
C ARG A 97 14.67 18.95 -0.60
N PHE A 98 14.23 18.10 -1.53
CA PHE A 98 14.98 16.98 -2.08
C PHE A 98 14.92 16.98 -3.61
N ALA A 99 16.03 16.61 -4.25
CA ALA A 99 16.03 16.26 -5.67
C ALA A 99 15.34 14.89 -5.83
N ILE A 100 14.13 14.90 -6.39
CA ILE A 100 13.27 13.72 -6.52
C ILE A 100 12.92 13.44 -7.98
N SER A 101 13.23 12.24 -8.44
CA SER A 101 12.90 11.73 -9.78
C SER A 101 11.92 10.55 -9.70
N PRO A 102 11.04 10.38 -10.71
CA PRO A 102 10.21 9.19 -10.82
C PRO A 102 11.09 7.95 -11.08
N CYS A 103 10.69 6.81 -10.50
CA CYS A 103 11.41 5.54 -10.61
C CYS A 103 10.48 4.44 -11.15
N SER A 104 10.78 3.96 -12.35
CA SER A 104 10.05 2.84 -12.96
C SER A 104 10.63 1.51 -12.49
N LEU A 105 9.88 0.79 -11.66
CA LEU A 105 10.32 -0.48 -11.09
C LEU A 105 9.73 -1.66 -11.89
N LYS A 106 10.60 -2.50 -12.47
CA LYS A 106 10.17 -3.75 -13.10
C LYS A 106 9.79 -4.79 -12.04
N GLY A 107 8.74 -5.57 -12.31
CA GLY A 107 8.30 -6.67 -11.43
C GLY A 107 7.65 -6.24 -10.11
N VAL A 108 7.45 -4.94 -9.89
CA VAL A 108 6.78 -4.44 -8.68
C VAL A 108 5.28 -4.35 -8.91
N ASN A 109 4.54 -5.24 -8.26
CA ASN A 109 3.09 -5.25 -8.30
C ASN A 109 2.50 -4.22 -7.32
N GLY A 110 1.40 -3.58 -7.74
CA GLY A 110 0.58 -2.73 -6.89
C GLY A 110 0.40 -1.30 -7.41
N PRO A 111 -0.39 -0.49 -6.70
CA PRO A 111 -0.87 0.80 -7.20
C PRO A 111 0.12 1.94 -7.04
N ALA A 112 1.17 1.73 -6.25
CA ALA A 112 2.07 2.80 -5.84
C ALA A 112 2.86 3.34 -7.04
N LYS A 113 2.92 4.66 -7.19
CA LYS A 113 3.88 5.34 -8.06
C LYS A 113 5.14 5.62 -7.25
N TYR A 114 6.29 5.15 -7.72
CA TYR A 114 7.54 5.25 -6.98
C TYR A 114 8.43 6.37 -7.51
N PHE A 115 9.19 6.93 -6.58
CA PHE A 115 10.15 7.99 -6.74
C PHE A 115 11.40 7.65 -5.91
N GLU A 116 12.49 8.30 -6.24
CA GLU A 116 13.75 8.21 -5.49
C GLU A 116 14.23 9.62 -5.15
N ILE A 117 14.85 9.75 -3.99
CA ILE A 117 15.63 10.93 -3.64
C ILE A 117 17.07 10.67 -4.09
N GLU A 118 17.70 11.65 -4.74
CA GLU A 118 19.11 11.58 -5.12
C GLU A 118 20.01 11.24 -3.91
N GLY A 119 20.91 10.26 -4.09
CA GLY A 119 21.76 9.73 -3.00
C GLY A 119 21.04 8.86 -1.96
N GLY A 120 19.72 8.64 -2.10
CA GLY A 120 18.95 7.79 -1.20
C GLY A 120 19.11 6.29 -1.45
N LYS A 121 18.96 5.49 -0.38
CA LYS A 121 19.02 4.01 -0.43
C LYS A 121 17.67 3.35 -0.68
N GLY A 122 16.59 4.05 -0.35
CA GLY A 122 15.21 3.58 -0.40
C GLY A 122 14.41 4.18 -1.55
N LYS A 123 13.08 4.01 -1.48
CA LYS A 123 12.12 4.58 -2.44
C LYS A 123 10.96 5.26 -1.70
N ILE A 124 10.42 6.31 -2.30
CA ILE A 124 9.17 6.94 -1.88
C ILE A 124 8.07 6.45 -2.81
N GLY A 125 6.96 5.97 -2.26
CA GLY A 125 5.79 5.57 -3.02
C GLY A 125 4.56 6.40 -2.68
N PHE A 126 3.71 6.63 -3.66
CA PHE A 126 2.42 7.28 -3.47
C PHE A 126 1.29 6.35 -3.89
N ILE A 127 0.39 6.06 -2.96
CA ILE A 127 -0.82 5.26 -3.21
C ILE A 127 -2.02 6.21 -3.11
N SER A 128 -2.63 6.50 -4.26
CA SER A 128 -3.84 7.30 -4.36
C SER A 128 -5.03 6.38 -4.67
N PRO A 129 -5.74 5.86 -3.66
CA PRO A 129 -6.94 5.06 -3.88
C PRO A 129 -8.16 5.92 -4.27
N ILE A 130 -8.07 7.24 -4.09
CA ILE A 130 -9.09 8.22 -4.44
C ILE A 130 -8.47 9.34 -5.31
N GLY A 131 -9.30 10.23 -5.85
CA GLY A 131 -8.86 11.35 -6.67
C GLY A 131 -8.57 11.00 -8.13
N GLU A 132 -7.92 11.93 -8.85
CA GLU A 132 -7.70 11.83 -10.30
C GLU A 132 -6.73 10.72 -10.68
N GLU A 133 -5.72 10.46 -9.85
CA GLU A 133 -4.71 9.42 -10.10
C GLU A 133 -5.12 8.04 -9.58
N ASN A 134 -6.41 7.81 -9.29
CA ASN A 134 -6.86 6.55 -8.71
C ASN A 134 -6.55 5.35 -9.61
N PHE A 135 -6.22 4.22 -8.98
CA PHE A 135 -5.81 3.00 -9.68
C PHE A 135 -6.95 2.01 -9.92
N CYS A 136 -8.21 2.39 -9.65
CA CYS A 136 -9.35 1.47 -9.71
C CYS A 136 -9.52 0.86 -11.11
N LYS A 137 -9.34 1.67 -12.17
CA LYS A 137 -9.47 1.22 -13.58
C LYS A 137 -8.44 0.17 -14.01
N ARG A 138 -7.37 -0.04 -13.23
CA ARG A 138 -6.32 -1.04 -13.48
C ARG A 138 -6.23 -2.06 -12.32
N CYS A 139 -7.24 -2.11 -11.47
CA CYS A 139 -7.22 -2.95 -10.27
C CYS A 139 -7.56 -4.40 -10.61
N ASN A 140 -6.58 -5.28 -10.45
CA ASN A 140 -6.70 -6.72 -10.64
C ASN A 140 -6.80 -7.52 -9.32
N ARG A 141 -7.20 -6.86 -8.23
CA ARG A 141 -7.27 -7.50 -6.90
C ARG A 141 -8.66 -8.04 -6.61
N ILE A 142 -8.69 -9.26 -6.10
CA ILE A 142 -9.82 -9.91 -5.44
C ILE A 142 -9.39 -10.20 -4.01
N ARG A 143 -10.32 -10.08 -3.06
CA ARG A 143 -10.07 -10.33 -1.63
C ARG A 143 -10.88 -11.51 -1.15
N ILE A 144 -10.34 -12.22 -0.17
CA ILE A 144 -11.03 -13.28 0.55
C ILE A 144 -10.94 -12.94 2.04
N ASP A 145 -12.05 -13.00 2.77
CA ASP A 145 -12.03 -12.86 4.23
C ASP A 145 -11.73 -14.19 4.94
N ALA A 146 -11.51 -14.13 6.26
CA ALA A 146 -11.19 -15.33 7.05
C ALA A 146 -12.31 -16.40 7.06
N ARG A 147 -13.55 -16.02 6.71
CA ARG A 147 -14.71 -16.93 6.61
C ARG A 147 -14.81 -17.59 5.23
N GLY A 148 -13.99 -17.15 4.27
CA GLY A 148 -13.95 -17.68 2.91
C GLY A 148 -14.86 -16.93 1.92
N TYR A 149 -15.34 -15.73 2.25
CA TYR A 149 -16.11 -14.94 1.30
C TYR A 149 -15.21 -14.16 0.35
N ILE A 150 -15.55 -14.17 -0.95
CA ILE A 150 -14.89 -13.37 -1.97
C ILE A 150 -15.51 -11.97 -2.05
N TYR A 151 -14.65 -10.97 -2.19
CA TYR A 151 -14.96 -9.57 -2.42
C TYR A 151 -14.20 -9.09 -3.68
N PRO A 152 -14.90 -8.76 -4.78
CA PRO A 152 -14.28 -8.23 -6.01
C PRO A 152 -13.66 -6.84 -5.86
N CYS A 153 -14.01 -6.12 -4.78
CA CYS A 153 -13.46 -4.82 -4.43
C CYS A 153 -13.26 -4.73 -2.92
N LEU A 154 -12.41 -3.80 -2.46
CA LEU A 154 -12.25 -3.51 -1.03
C LEU A 154 -13.57 -3.02 -0.38
N PHE A 155 -14.44 -2.36 -1.14
CA PHE A 155 -15.70 -1.78 -0.65
C PHE A 155 -16.96 -2.52 -1.12
N SER A 156 -16.80 -3.67 -1.80
CA SER A 156 -17.96 -4.45 -2.22
C SER A 156 -18.54 -5.25 -1.05
N MET A 157 -19.81 -5.63 -1.15
CA MET A 157 -20.37 -6.73 -0.37
C MET A 157 -19.74 -8.07 -0.80
N PRO A 158 -19.76 -9.10 0.06
CA PRO A 158 -19.30 -10.43 -0.34
C PRO A 158 -20.23 -10.98 -1.42
N VAL A 159 -19.66 -11.57 -2.47
CA VAL A 159 -20.43 -12.06 -3.62
C VAL A 159 -20.58 -13.58 -3.64
N ILE A 160 -19.63 -14.31 -3.04
CA ILE A 160 -19.67 -15.77 -2.99
C ILE A 160 -18.87 -16.33 -1.81
N ASN A 161 -19.26 -17.50 -1.28
CA ASN A 161 -18.52 -18.23 -0.25
C ASN A 161 -17.74 -19.39 -0.89
N LEU A 162 -16.40 -19.31 -0.87
CA LEU A 162 -15.51 -20.32 -1.47
C LEU A 162 -15.69 -21.72 -0.91
N ARG A 163 -16.12 -21.86 0.35
CA ARG A 163 -16.31 -23.17 0.97
C ARG A 163 -17.53 -23.91 0.45
N LYS A 164 -18.45 -23.20 -0.21
CA LYS A 164 -19.71 -23.74 -0.74
C LYS A 164 -19.81 -23.65 -2.27
N ALA A 165 -18.97 -22.82 -2.88
CA ALA A 165 -19.02 -22.53 -4.30
C ALA A 165 -18.44 -23.66 -5.16
N LYS A 166 -19.03 -23.86 -6.33
CA LYS A 166 -18.40 -24.59 -7.42
C LYS A 166 -17.31 -23.74 -8.05
N VAL A 167 -16.27 -24.39 -8.59
CA VAL A 167 -15.14 -23.71 -9.27
C VAL A 167 -15.64 -22.77 -10.37
N GLU A 168 -16.66 -23.17 -11.12
CA GLU A 168 -17.22 -22.37 -12.21
C GLU A 168 -17.81 -21.05 -11.71
N GLU A 169 -18.50 -21.04 -10.57
CA GLU A 169 -19.06 -19.82 -9.98
C GLU A 169 -17.95 -18.84 -9.57
N VAL A 170 -16.83 -19.36 -9.08
CA VAL A 170 -15.65 -18.55 -8.74
C VAL A 170 -15.00 -17.98 -10.01
N LYS A 171 -14.89 -18.77 -11.08
CA LYS A 171 -14.38 -18.31 -12.38
C LYS A 171 -15.23 -17.16 -12.92
N GLN A 172 -16.56 -17.24 -12.83
CA GLN A 172 -17.46 -16.17 -13.28
C GLN A 172 -17.26 -14.86 -12.51
N VAL A 173 -17.00 -14.92 -11.19
CA VAL A 173 -16.65 -13.72 -10.40
C VAL A 173 -15.34 -13.09 -10.88
N ILE A 174 -14.34 -13.91 -11.20
CA ILE A 174 -13.03 -13.45 -11.70
C ILE A 174 -13.16 -12.85 -13.10
N LEU A 175 -13.90 -13.50 -14.01
CA LEU A 175 -14.15 -13.03 -15.37
C LEU A 175 -14.90 -11.69 -15.37
N ARG A 176 -15.99 -11.58 -14.62
CA ARG A 176 -16.77 -10.34 -14.49
C ARG A 176 -15.89 -9.18 -13.99
N LYS A 177 -15.06 -9.44 -12.98
CA LYS A 177 -14.10 -8.44 -12.49
C LYS A 177 -13.10 -8.04 -13.58
N GLY A 178 -12.62 -9.00 -14.36
CA GLY A 178 -11.74 -8.77 -15.51
C GLY A 178 -12.38 -7.85 -16.56
N GLU A 179 -13.62 -8.13 -16.93
CA GLU A 179 -14.41 -7.31 -17.87
C GLU A 179 -14.62 -5.88 -17.35
N GLU A 180 -15.11 -5.73 -16.12
CA GLU A 180 -15.36 -4.43 -15.48
C GLU A 180 -14.10 -3.54 -15.43
N MET A 181 -12.94 -4.16 -15.23
CA MET A 181 -11.65 -3.47 -15.08
C MET A 181 -10.81 -3.49 -16.36
N ARG A 182 -11.36 -3.98 -17.49
CA ARG A 182 -10.69 -4.05 -18.80
C ARG A 182 -9.32 -4.75 -18.73
N ILE A 183 -9.25 -5.87 -18.01
CA ILE A 183 -8.05 -6.69 -17.93
C ILE A 183 -7.95 -7.52 -19.21
N GLU A 184 -6.90 -7.28 -20.01
CA GLU A 184 -6.74 -7.87 -21.36
C GLU A 184 -6.64 -9.40 -21.38
N HIS A 185 -6.12 -10.00 -20.31
CA HIS A 185 -5.92 -11.44 -20.24
C HIS A 185 -6.26 -11.98 -18.85
N VAL A 186 -7.31 -12.81 -18.81
CA VAL A 186 -7.68 -13.61 -17.64
C VAL A 186 -7.57 -15.08 -18.05
N SER A 187 -6.65 -15.81 -17.43
CA SER A 187 -6.48 -17.24 -17.65
C SER A 187 -6.62 -18.01 -16.34
N PHE A 188 -7.02 -19.27 -16.48
CA PHE A 188 -7.11 -20.21 -15.39
C PHE A 188 -6.10 -21.34 -15.65
N MET A 189 -5.34 -21.69 -14.62
CA MET A 189 -4.42 -22.81 -14.67
C MET A 189 -4.99 -23.92 -13.78
N GLU A 190 -5.08 -25.13 -14.32
CA GLU A 190 -5.35 -26.31 -13.51
C GLU A 190 -4.06 -26.69 -12.79
N ILE A 191 -4.09 -26.66 -11.46
CA ILE A 191 -3.02 -27.20 -10.65
C ILE A 191 -3.39 -28.68 -10.50
N GLY A 192 -2.68 -29.56 -11.21
CA GLY A 192 -2.94 -31.01 -11.23
C GLY A 192 -3.03 -31.59 -9.81
N GLY A 193 -3.94 -32.55 -9.65
CA GLY A 193 -4.22 -33.26 -8.39
C GLY A 193 -3.12 -34.19 -7.94
#